data_AF-A0A1K1RB37-F1
#
_entry.id   AF-A0A1K1RB37-F1
#
_cell.length_a   1.000
_cell.length_b   1.000
_cell.length_c   1.000
_cell.angle_alpha   90.00
_cell.angle_beta   90.00
_cell.angle_gamma   90.00
#
_symmetry.space_group_name_H-M   'P 1'
#
loop_
_entity.id
_entity.type
_entity.pdbx_description
1 polymer ?
#
loop_
_entity_poly.entity_id
_entity_poly.type
_entity_poly.pdbx_seq_one_letter_code
_entity_poly.pdbx_strand_id
1 'polypeptide(L)'
;MNGEEKVRMTVDIYGTQYKLVSRSSPSYIKRVVAVVNDQMHRIANGSPRLDLPKIAVLAAVNMADEWTRMQEQIDHSQEQKRQLDKALADMSAAGELLEQLQQELTEERERLSEVAAERDDLQARKEALEAREAELAKELEALTEHKQAIESEFSQTAERLDRQLALQAELESKLAAELERAREFEGRNAEQAREAERMTLLLLEGEQQREELEARLAEQRAEQERQRAELESRLAAELAAQERQRAEFEGKLSAEKDERERQRAELEELLTAELEAQERQRAEFESKLAAEQAEQERQRAELESRLAAKLEEHERERAEFESKLS
;
A
#
# COMPACT_ATOMS: atom_id res chain seq x y z
N MET A 1 147.47 -55.00 -16.05
CA MET A 1 146.62 -56.02 -15.40
C MET A 1 145.21 -55.48 -15.50
N ASN A 2 144.24 -56.05 -16.21
CA ASN A 2 143.93 -57.45 -16.48
C ASN A 2 144.56 -57.99 -17.76
N GLY A 3 145.55 -58.87 -17.62
CA GLY A 3 145.98 -59.71 -18.72
C GLY A 3 144.89 -60.73 -18.96
N GLU A 4 144.04 -60.51 -19.96
CA GLU A 4 143.09 -61.52 -20.43
C GLU A 4 143.85 -62.84 -20.59
N GLU A 5 143.50 -63.83 -19.78
CA GLU A 5 144.17 -65.13 -19.76
C GLU A 5 143.98 -65.81 -21.12
N LYS A 6 144.97 -65.65 -21.99
CA LYS A 6 145.03 -66.33 -23.28
C LYS A 6 145.36 -67.79 -23.02
N VAL A 7 144.36 -68.66 -23.15
CA VAL A 7 144.56 -70.09 -23.01
C VAL A 7 145.20 -70.62 -24.29
N ARG A 8 146.36 -71.27 -24.16
CA ARG A 8 147.01 -72.02 -25.23
C ARG A 8 146.65 -73.49 -25.10
N MET A 9 146.14 -74.09 -26.16
CA MET A 9 145.81 -75.51 -26.18
C MET A 9 146.15 -76.14 -27.52
N THR A 10 146.57 -77.39 -27.48
CA THR A 10 146.72 -78.22 -28.66
C THR A 10 145.42 -78.95 -28.89
N VAL A 11 144.85 -78.82 -30.07
CA VAL A 11 143.60 -79.48 -30.48
C VAL A 11 143.85 -80.27 -31.75
N ASP A 12 143.06 -81.32 -31.97
CA ASP A 12 143.11 -82.14 -33.18
C ASP A 12 141.89 -81.79 -34.04
N ILE A 13 142.13 -81.41 -35.30
CA ILE A 13 141.10 -81.12 -36.29
C ILE A 13 141.40 -81.98 -37.51
N TYR A 14 140.52 -82.92 -37.79
CA TYR A 14 140.56 -83.83 -38.93
C TYR A 14 141.92 -84.55 -39.04
N GLY A 15 142.45 -85.03 -37.91
CA GLY A 15 143.71 -85.79 -37.82
C GLY A 15 144.97 -84.92 -37.87
N THR A 16 144.85 -83.59 -37.83
CA THR A 16 145.97 -82.66 -37.77
C THR A 16 145.95 -81.87 -36.46
N GLN A 17 147.06 -81.87 -35.73
CA GLN A 17 147.19 -81.12 -34.48
C GLN A 17 147.51 -79.64 -34.73
N TYR A 18 146.66 -78.76 -34.19
CA TYR A 18 146.84 -77.31 -34.22
C TYR A 18 147.02 -76.75 -32.80
N LYS A 19 147.93 -75.79 -32.65
CA LYS A 19 148.09 -75.02 -31.40
C LYS A 19 147.25 -73.75 -31.50
N LEU A 20 146.13 -73.69 -30.80
CA LEU A 20 145.22 -72.54 -30.77
C LEU A 20 145.45 -71.68 -29.54
N VAL A 21 145.27 -70.37 -29.73
CA VAL A 21 145.28 -69.37 -28.66
C VAL A 21 143.96 -68.65 -28.70
N SER A 22 143.16 -68.74 -27.64
CA SER A 22 141.86 -68.06 -27.56
C SER A 22 141.61 -67.49 -26.16
N ARG A 23 140.73 -66.50 -26.12
CA ARG A 23 140.26 -65.79 -24.92
C ARG A 23 139.02 -66.44 -24.31
N SER A 24 138.42 -67.39 -25.02
CA SER A 24 137.24 -68.13 -24.58
C SER A 24 137.63 -69.26 -23.64
N SER A 25 136.65 -69.78 -22.89
CA SER A 25 136.90 -70.90 -21.98
C SER A 25 137.37 -72.17 -22.71
N PRO A 26 138.24 -73.00 -22.10
CA PRO A 26 138.70 -74.25 -22.72
C PRO A 26 137.57 -75.17 -23.18
N SER A 27 136.50 -75.24 -22.40
CA SER A 27 135.30 -76.02 -22.73
C SER A 27 134.56 -75.48 -23.96
N TYR A 28 134.51 -74.16 -24.15
CA TYR A 28 133.91 -73.55 -25.34
C TYR A 28 134.73 -73.86 -26.59
N ILE A 29 136.05 -73.69 -26.52
CA ILE A 29 136.96 -73.94 -27.66
C ILE A 29 136.91 -75.41 -28.08
N LYS A 30 136.90 -76.36 -27.12
CA LYS A 30 136.71 -77.79 -27.41
C LYS A 30 135.40 -78.06 -28.16
N ARG A 31 134.29 -77.40 -27.79
CA ARG A 31 133.02 -77.52 -28.51
C ARG A 31 133.09 -76.94 -29.92
N VAL A 32 133.67 -75.75 -30.10
CA VAL A 32 133.84 -75.15 -31.43
C VAL A 32 134.70 -76.05 -32.33
N VAL A 33 135.80 -76.59 -31.79
CA VAL A 33 136.66 -77.55 -32.50
C VAL A 33 135.89 -78.81 -32.88
N ALA A 34 135.08 -79.36 -31.97
CA ALA A 34 134.24 -80.52 -32.27
C ALA A 34 133.27 -80.22 -33.43
N VAL A 35 132.62 -79.05 -33.43
CA VAL A 35 131.72 -78.62 -34.52
C VAL A 35 132.45 -78.53 -35.86
N VAL A 36 133.64 -77.91 -35.90
CA VAL A 36 134.46 -77.82 -37.12
C VAL A 36 134.87 -79.21 -37.60
N ASN A 37 135.33 -80.05 -36.69
CA ASN A 37 135.77 -81.41 -36.97
C ASN A 37 134.63 -82.27 -37.55
N ASP A 38 133.44 -82.20 -36.93
CA ASP A 38 132.24 -82.89 -37.38
C ASP A 38 131.80 -82.41 -38.77
N GLN A 39 131.91 -81.10 -39.05
CA GLN A 39 131.57 -80.54 -40.36
C GLN A 39 132.55 -81.01 -41.45
N MET A 40 133.85 -81.02 -41.14
CA MET A 40 134.88 -81.54 -42.05
C MET A 40 134.66 -83.03 -42.34
N HIS A 41 134.37 -83.84 -41.32
CA HIS A 41 134.02 -85.26 -41.50
C HIS A 41 132.74 -85.46 -42.31
N ARG A 42 131.70 -84.64 -42.09
CA ARG A 42 130.43 -84.71 -42.84
C ARG A 42 130.64 -84.45 -44.33
N ILE A 43 131.43 -83.43 -44.68
CA ILE A 43 131.74 -83.08 -46.07
C ILE A 43 132.64 -84.14 -46.71
N ALA A 44 133.65 -84.64 -45.99
CA ALA A 44 134.53 -85.69 -46.47
C ALA A 44 133.79 -86.99 -46.80
N ASN A 45 132.82 -87.38 -45.94
CA ASN A 45 131.99 -88.57 -46.15
C ASN A 45 131.06 -88.42 -47.38
N GLY A 46 130.56 -87.21 -47.65
CA GLY A 46 129.69 -86.93 -48.80
C GLY A 46 130.43 -86.71 -50.12
N SER A 47 131.75 -86.45 -50.10
CA SER A 47 132.55 -86.17 -51.30
C SER A 47 133.99 -86.66 -51.16
N PRO A 48 134.25 -87.96 -51.38
CA PRO A 48 135.54 -88.61 -51.07
C PRO A 48 136.73 -88.19 -51.95
N ARG A 49 136.48 -87.41 -53.01
CA ARG A 49 137.51 -87.00 -54.01
C ARG A 49 138.08 -85.60 -53.76
N LEU A 50 137.68 -84.92 -52.69
CA LEU A 50 138.15 -83.57 -52.35
C LEU A 50 139.44 -83.63 -51.52
N ASP A 51 140.34 -82.66 -51.76
CA ASP A 51 141.55 -82.50 -50.95
C ASP A 51 141.23 -81.82 -49.60
N LEU A 52 142.13 -82.02 -48.63
CA LEU A 52 141.96 -81.51 -47.26
C LEU A 52 141.73 -79.98 -47.20
N PRO A 53 142.46 -79.14 -47.97
CA PRO A 53 142.19 -77.70 -48.02
C PRO A 53 140.78 -77.37 -48.53
N LYS A 54 140.28 -78.04 -49.59
CA LYS A 54 138.91 -77.82 -50.09
C LYS A 54 137.85 -78.26 -49.09
N ILE A 55 138.06 -79.37 -48.37
CA ILE A 55 137.16 -79.81 -47.29
C ILE A 55 137.09 -78.75 -46.19
N ALA A 56 138.24 -78.20 -45.77
CA ALA A 56 138.29 -77.15 -44.75
C ALA A 56 137.59 -75.86 -45.20
N VAL A 57 137.79 -75.44 -46.45
CA VAL A 57 137.11 -74.25 -47.02
C VAL A 57 135.59 -74.48 -47.11
N LEU A 58 135.14 -75.64 -47.59
CA LEU A 58 133.71 -75.97 -47.65
C LEU A 58 133.09 -76.08 -46.26
N ALA A 59 133.82 -76.61 -45.27
CA ALA A 59 133.37 -76.63 -43.89
C ALA A 59 133.20 -75.21 -43.33
N ALA A 60 134.17 -74.32 -43.60
CA ALA A 60 134.09 -72.91 -43.21
C ALA A 60 132.92 -72.18 -43.90
N VAL A 61 132.71 -72.40 -45.20
CA VAL A 61 131.57 -71.80 -45.94
C VAL A 61 130.24 -72.31 -45.41
N ASN A 62 130.11 -73.62 -45.16
CA ASN A 62 128.87 -74.19 -44.65
C ASN A 62 128.57 -73.70 -43.22
N MET A 63 129.58 -73.62 -42.36
CA MET A 63 129.42 -73.02 -41.02
C MET A 63 129.07 -71.52 -41.08
N ALA A 64 129.63 -70.77 -42.04
CA ALA A 64 129.27 -69.37 -42.25
C ALA A 64 127.84 -69.20 -42.77
N ASP A 65 127.36 -70.08 -43.66
CA ASP A 65 125.97 -70.12 -44.11
C ASP A 65 125.02 -70.46 -42.95
N GLU A 66 125.32 -71.51 -42.16
CA GLU A 66 124.54 -71.88 -40.97
C GLU A 66 124.45 -70.72 -39.96
N TRP A 67 125.57 -70.03 -39.70
CA TRP A 67 125.59 -68.86 -38.82
C TRP A 67 124.78 -67.69 -39.39
N THR A 68 124.91 -67.41 -40.69
CA THR A 68 124.15 -66.34 -41.35
C THR A 68 122.65 -66.60 -41.28
N ARG A 69 122.20 -67.84 -41.55
CA ARG A 69 120.78 -68.24 -41.40
C ARG A 69 120.28 -68.14 -39.96
N MET A 70 121.09 -68.55 -38.98
CA MET A 70 120.72 -68.41 -37.56
C MET A 70 120.60 -66.94 -37.15
N GLN A 71 121.48 -66.08 -37.66
CA GLN A 71 121.42 -64.65 -37.39
C GLN A 71 120.17 -64.02 -38.03
N GLU A 72 119.85 -64.36 -39.27
CA GLU A 72 118.59 -63.96 -39.92
C GLU A 72 117.35 -64.43 -39.13
N GLN A 73 117.36 -65.65 -38.57
CA GLN A 73 116.28 -66.15 -37.72
C GLN A 73 116.16 -65.40 -36.39
N ILE A 74 117.29 -65.05 -35.77
CA ILE A 74 117.31 -64.23 -34.54
C ILE A 74 116.76 -62.84 -34.85
N ASP A 75 117.22 -62.20 -35.92
CA ASP A 75 116.77 -60.87 -36.34
C ASP A 75 115.26 -60.89 -36.64
N HIS A 76 114.77 -61.91 -37.35
CA HIS A 76 113.34 -62.08 -37.61
C HIS A 76 112.54 -62.29 -36.32
N SER A 77 113.03 -63.11 -35.39
CA SER A 77 112.36 -63.35 -34.10
C SER A 77 112.34 -62.10 -33.22
N GLN A 78 113.41 -61.30 -33.25
CA GLN A 78 113.48 -60.02 -32.54
C GLN A 78 112.49 -59.00 -33.12
N GLU A 79 112.38 -58.93 -34.45
CA GLU A 79 111.40 -58.07 -35.11
C GLU A 79 109.97 -58.48 -34.77
N GLN A 80 109.66 -59.78 -34.82
CA GLN A 80 108.35 -60.29 -34.39
C GLN A 80 108.06 -59.95 -32.92
N LYS A 81 109.03 -60.13 -32.02
CA LYS A 81 108.87 -59.76 -30.61
C LYS A 81 108.61 -58.26 -30.46
N ARG A 82 109.34 -57.42 -31.19
CA ARG A 82 109.14 -55.97 -31.16
C ARG A 82 107.75 -55.58 -31.67
N GLN A 83 107.22 -56.25 -32.68
CA GLN A 83 105.86 -56.05 -33.17
C GLN A 83 104.81 -56.49 -32.14
N LEU A 84 105.02 -57.63 -31.48
CA LEU A 84 104.17 -58.11 -30.39
C LEU A 84 104.17 -57.16 -29.19
N ASP A 85 105.34 -56.69 -28.75
CA ASP A 85 105.49 -55.75 -27.66
C ASP A 85 104.77 -54.42 -27.97
N LYS A 86 104.86 -53.95 -29.23
CA LYS A 86 104.12 -52.77 -29.69
C LYS A 86 102.61 -53.01 -29.68
N ALA A 87 102.15 -54.15 -30.21
CA ALA A 87 100.72 -54.49 -30.23
C ALA A 87 100.15 -54.62 -28.81
N LEU A 88 100.92 -55.15 -27.87
CA LEU A 88 100.57 -55.20 -26.44
C LEU A 88 100.44 -53.80 -25.84
N ALA A 89 101.38 -52.89 -26.14
CA ALA A 89 101.30 -51.51 -25.69
C ALA A 89 100.09 -50.77 -26.27
N ASP A 90 99.84 -50.92 -27.58
CA ASP A 90 98.68 -50.34 -28.26
C ASP A 90 97.36 -50.89 -27.68
N MET A 91 97.30 -52.19 -27.38
CA MET A 91 96.13 -52.82 -26.76
C MET A 91 95.89 -52.36 -25.32
N SER A 92 96.96 -52.16 -24.53
CA SER A 92 96.89 -51.58 -23.18
C SER A 92 96.31 -50.16 -23.24
N ALA A 93 96.85 -49.31 -24.12
CA ALA A 93 96.38 -47.95 -24.30
C ALA A 93 94.90 -47.90 -24.76
N ALA A 94 94.49 -48.82 -25.65
CA ALA A 94 93.09 -48.96 -26.05
C ALA A 94 92.19 -49.41 -24.89
N GLY A 95 92.67 -50.30 -24.03
CA GLY A 95 91.97 -50.74 -22.82
C GLY A 95 91.75 -49.59 -21.83
N GLU A 96 92.77 -48.78 -21.56
CA GLU A 96 92.68 -47.60 -20.70
C GLU A 96 91.67 -46.58 -21.25
N LEU A 97 91.69 -46.33 -22.56
CA LEU A 97 90.71 -45.44 -23.20
C LEU A 97 89.28 -45.98 -23.11
N LEU A 98 89.10 -47.28 -23.29
CA LEU A 98 87.78 -47.91 -23.14
C LEU A 98 87.26 -47.80 -21.71
N GLU A 99 88.13 -47.94 -20.71
CA GLU A 99 87.77 -47.78 -19.31
C GLU A 99 87.37 -46.34 -18.98
N GLN A 100 88.10 -45.35 -19.51
CA GLN A 100 87.74 -43.93 -19.40
C GLN A 100 86.37 -43.63 -20.04
N LEU A 101 86.15 -44.10 -21.28
CA LEU A 101 84.86 -43.90 -21.96
C LEU A 101 83.70 -44.59 -21.25
N GLN A 102 83.95 -45.76 -20.64
CA GLN A 102 82.94 -46.44 -19.83
C GLN A 102 82.60 -45.63 -18.58
N GLN A 103 83.59 -45.06 -17.89
CA GLN A 103 83.38 -44.18 -16.74
C GLN A 103 82.57 -42.94 -17.12
N GLU A 104 82.98 -42.23 -18.18
CA GLU A 104 82.25 -41.05 -18.68
C GLU A 104 80.80 -41.39 -19.04
N LEU A 105 80.58 -42.53 -19.70
CA LEU A 105 79.23 -42.99 -20.04
C LEU A 105 78.39 -43.31 -18.79
N THR A 106 78.99 -43.85 -17.74
CA THR A 106 78.28 -44.09 -16.47
C THR A 106 77.92 -42.79 -15.77
N GLU A 107 78.83 -41.81 -15.71
CA GLU A 107 78.55 -40.51 -15.12
C GLU A 107 77.44 -39.76 -15.89
N GLU A 108 77.48 -39.78 -17.22
CA GLU A 108 76.43 -39.17 -18.05
C GLU A 108 75.07 -39.86 -17.87
N ARG A 109 75.05 -41.19 -17.69
CA ARG A 109 73.82 -41.93 -17.39
C ARG A 109 73.25 -41.57 -16.01
N GLU A 110 74.10 -41.41 -15.00
CA GLU A 110 73.69 -40.97 -13.67
C GLU A 110 73.12 -39.55 -13.72
N ARG A 111 73.81 -38.60 -14.38
CA ARG A 111 73.32 -37.24 -14.61
C ARG A 111 71.98 -37.22 -15.33
N LEU A 112 71.81 -38.03 -16.38
CA LEU A 112 70.54 -38.14 -17.10
C LEU A 112 69.43 -38.71 -16.22
N SER A 113 69.75 -39.67 -15.35
CA SER A 113 68.80 -40.23 -14.39
C SER A 113 68.36 -39.20 -13.35
N GLU A 114 69.28 -38.37 -12.85
CA GLU A 114 68.98 -37.27 -11.92
C GLU A 114 68.06 -36.25 -12.58
N VAL A 115 68.40 -35.79 -13.79
CA VAL A 115 67.57 -34.83 -14.54
C VAL A 115 66.18 -35.41 -14.87
N ALA A 116 66.10 -36.70 -15.20
CA ALA A 116 64.82 -37.36 -15.41
C ALA A 116 63.97 -37.39 -14.13
N ALA A 117 64.57 -37.68 -12.97
CA ALA A 117 63.89 -37.67 -11.68
C ALA A 117 63.41 -36.26 -11.30
N GLU A 118 64.25 -35.22 -11.50
CA GLU A 118 63.86 -33.83 -11.27
C GLU A 118 62.70 -33.40 -12.19
N ARG A 119 62.75 -33.79 -13.47
CA ARG A 119 61.66 -33.52 -14.42
C ARG A 119 60.36 -34.18 -13.95
N ASP A 120 60.41 -35.42 -13.48
CA ASP A 120 59.22 -36.15 -13.03
C ASP A 120 58.65 -35.54 -11.74
N ASP A 121 59.49 -35.07 -10.81
CA ASP A 121 59.04 -34.31 -9.63
C ASP A 121 58.39 -32.97 -10.02
N LEU A 122 59.01 -32.23 -10.95
CA LEU A 122 58.45 -30.97 -11.46
C LEU A 122 57.12 -31.18 -12.21
N GLN A 123 57.01 -32.25 -12.99
CA GLN A 123 55.78 -32.65 -13.66
C GLN A 123 54.68 -32.94 -12.63
N ALA A 124 54.98 -33.73 -11.60
CA ALA A 124 54.02 -34.04 -10.53
C ALA A 124 53.58 -32.79 -9.75
N ARG A 125 54.52 -31.88 -9.44
CA ARG A 125 54.19 -30.59 -8.80
C ARG A 125 53.31 -29.72 -9.69
N LYS A 126 53.58 -29.68 -10.99
CA LYS A 126 52.78 -28.93 -11.96
C LYS A 126 51.35 -29.47 -12.01
N GLU A 127 51.18 -30.79 -12.12
CA GLU A 127 49.86 -31.44 -12.13
C GLU A 127 49.10 -31.19 -10.81
N ALA A 128 49.79 -31.21 -9.66
CA ALA A 128 49.19 -30.88 -8.38
C ALA A 128 48.75 -29.41 -8.27
N LEU A 129 49.53 -28.48 -8.84
CA LEU A 129 49.16 -27.05 -8.89
C LEU A 129 47.96 -26.82 -9.82
N GLU A 130 47.94 -27.44 -11.00
CA GLU A 130 46.81 -27.36 -11.94
C GLU A 130 45.51 -27.92 -11.31
N ALA A 131 45.60 -29.02 -10.57
CA ALA A 131 44.47 -29.56 -9.82
C ALA A 131 43.96 -28.58 -8.75
N ARG A 132 44.87 -27.96 -8.00
CA ARG A 132 44.52 -26.97 -6.96
C ARG A 132 43.93 -25.69 -7.55
N GLU A 133 44.43 -25.23 -8.70
CA GLU A 133 43.85 -24.11 -9.44
C GLU A 133 42.44 -24.42 -9.91
N ALA A 134 42.18 -25.63 -10.39
CA ALA A 134 40.84 -26.08 -10.79
C ALA A 134 39.87 -26.17 -9.60
N GLU A 135 40.33 -26.58 -8.42
CA GLU A 135 39.53 -26.55 -7.19
C GLU A 135 39.20 -25.13 -6.75
N LEU A 136 40.21 -24.25 -6.70
CA LEU A 136 40.03 -22.83 -6.37
C LEU A 136 39.08 -22.12 -7.35
N ALA A 137 39.14 -22.46 -8.64
CA ALA A 137 38.22 -21.92 -9.64
C ALA A 137 36.76 -22.30 -9.33
N LYS A 138 36.49 -23.55 -8.93
CA LYS A 138 35.15 -24.00 -8.51
C LYS A 138 34.68 -23.31 -7.23
N GLU A 139 35.57 -23.13 -6.26
CA GLU A 139 35.25 -22.41 -5.02
C GLU A 139 34.90 -20.93 -5.30
N LEU A 140 35.67 -20.27 -6.18
CA LEU A 140 35.40 -18.91 -6.61
C LEU A 140 34.06 -18.80 -7.34
N GLU A 141 33.74 -19.73 -8.23
CA GLU A 141 32.45 -19.78 -8.92
C GLU A 141 31.30 -19.90 -7.90
N ALA A 142 31.37 -20.85 -6.96
CA ALA A 142 30.37 -21.02 -5.90
C ALA A 142 30.24 -19.76 -5.01
N LEU A 143 31.35 -19.11 -4.66
CA LEU A 143 31.34 -17.85 -3.92
C LEU A 143 30.68 -16.72 -4.71
N THR A 144 30.90 -16.64 -6.02
CA THR A 144 30.27 -15.62 -6.86
C THR A 144 28.77 -15.85 -7.00
N GLU A 145 28.32 -17.09 -7.14
CA GLU A 145 26.89 -17.44 -7.14
C GLU A 145 26.24 -17.11 -5.80
N HIS A 146 26.89 -17.46 -4.69
CA HIS A 146 26.38 -17.16 -3.36
C HIS A 146 26.28 -15.64 -3.11
N LYS A 147 27.29 -14.88 -3.55
CA LYS A 147 27.26 -13.42 -3.50
C LYS A 147 26.09 -12.84 -4.31
N GLN A 148 25.88 -13.31 -5.54
CA GLN A 148 24.76 -12.87 -6.39
C GLN A 148 23.40 -13.21 -5.78
N ALA A 149 23.26 -14.39 -5.16
CA ALA A 149 22.05 -14.77 -4.45
C ALA A 149 21.76 -13.81 -3.29
N ILE A 150 22.78 -13.51 -2.47
CA ILE A 150 22.68 -12.54 -1.37
C ILE A 150 22.29 -11.15 -1.90
N GLU A 151 22.96 -10.66 -2.95
CA GLU A 151 22.64 -9.35 -3.54
C GLU A 151 21.20 -9.28 -4.06
N SER A 152 20.70 -10.36 -4.68
CA SER A 152 19.30 -10.48 -5.12
C SER A 152 18.33 -10.46 -3.94
N GLU A 153 18.60 -11.21 -2.87
CA GLU A 153 17.79 -11.21 -1.65
C GLU A 153 17.77 -9.82 -0.98
N PHE A 154 18.92 -9.14 -0.91
CA PHE A 154 19.00 -7.77 -0.41
C PHE A 154 18.20 -6.79 -1.28
N SER A 155 18.28 -6.89 -2.60
CA SER A 155 17.48 -6.06 -3.51
C SER A 155 15.98 -6.29 -3.32
N GLN A 156 15.55 -7.55 -3.21
CA GLN A 156 14.15 -7.91 -3.00
C GLN A 156 13.63 -7.41 -1.64
N THR A 157 14.44 -7.51 -0.59
CA THR A 157 14.08 -7.02 0.75
C THR A 157 14.01 -5.50 0.79
N ALA A 158 14.93 -4.80 0.13
CA ALA A 158 14.87 -3.35 -0.04
C ALA A 158 13.60 -2.92 -0.78
N GLU A 159 13.29 -3.52 -1.94
CA GLU A 159 12.06 -3.23 -2.68
C GLU A 159 10.80 -3.50 -1.86
N ARG A 160 10.79 -4.58 -1.06
CA ARG A 160 9.67 -4.91 -0.18
C ARG A 160 9.49 -3.85 0.91
N LEU A 161 10.59 -3.37 1.48
CA LEU A 161 10.57 -2.30 2.49
C LEU A 161 10.07 -0.98 1.90
N ASP A 162 10.54 -0.61 0.71
CA ASP A 162 10.09 0.59 0.00
C ASP A 162 8.58 0.54 -0.29
N ARG A 163 8.06 -0.62 -0.72
CA ARG A 163 6.61 -0.82 -0.90
C ARG A 163 5.85 -0.70 0.42
N GLN A 164 6.38 -1.22 1.53
CA GLN A 164 5.76 -1.09 2.84
C GLN A 164 5.73 0.37 3.31
N LEU A 165 6.81 1.12 3.13
CA LEU A 165 6.89 2.54 3.47
C LEU A 165 5.94 3.38 2.62
N ALA A 166 5.85 3.11 1.30
CA ALA A 166 4.89 3.79 0.43
C ALA A 166 3.45 3.53 0.86
N LEU A 167 3.11 2.28 1.18
CA LEU A 167 1.78 1.91 1.66
C LEU A 167 1.47 2.54 3.02
N GLN A 168 2.47 2.62 3.92
CA GLN A 168 2.34 3.32 5.19
C GLN A 168 2.08 4.82 4.98
N ALA A 169 2.83 5.47 4.10
CA ALA A 169 2.61 6.89 3.77
C ALA A 169 1.22 7.15 3.16
N GLU A 170 0.74 6.25 2.29
CA GLU A 170 -0.64 6.33 1.77
C GLU A 170 -1.69 6.18 2.87
N LEU A 171 -1.51 5.24 3.80
CA LEU A 171 -2.42 5.05 4.92
C LEU A 171 -2.41 6.26 5.86
N GLU A 172 -1.24 6.82 6.17
CA GLU A 172 -1.10 8.04 6.97
C GLU A 172 -1.80 9.23 6.30
N SER A 173 -1.63 9.39 4.99
CA SER A 173 -2.33 10.42 4.21
C SER A 173 -3.85 10.25 4.22
N LYS A 174 -4.35 9.02 4.03
CA LYS A 174 -5.79 8.72 4.12
C LYS A 174 -6.34 8.98 5.52
N LEU A 175 -5.61 8.58 6.56
CA LEU A 175 -5.99 8.83 7.95
C LEU A 175 -6.05 10.33 8.24
N ALA A 176 -5.07 11.10 7.78
CA ALA A 176 -5.07 12.56 7.93
C ALA A 176 -6.28 13.20 7.23
N ALA A 177 -6.60 12.77 6.01
CA ALA A 177 -7.77 13.27 5.28
C ALA A 177 -9.09 12.91 5.98
N GLU A 178 -9.23 11.69 6.52
CA GLU A 178 -10.41 11.30 7.30
C GLU A 178 -10.53 12.08 8.61
N LEU A 179 -9.40 12.37 9.29
CA LEU A 179 -9.38 13.23 10.48
C LEU A 179 -9.80 14.68 10.16
N GLU A 180 -9.36 15.23 9.02
CA GLU A 180 -9.82 16.55 8.58
C GLU A 180 -11.32 16.56 8.27
N ARG A 181 -11.82 15.56 7.54
CA ARG A 181 -13.27 15.42 7.27
C ARG A 181 -14.09 15.31 8.55
N ALA A 182 -13.62 14.55 9.53
CA ALA A 182 -14.27 14.42 10.82
C ALA A 182 -14.30 15.77 11.56
N ARG A 183 -13.19 16.51 11.57
CA ARG A 183 -13.12 17.86 12.17
C ARG A 183 -14.04 18.85 11.46
N GLU A 184 -14.11 18.83 10.13
CA GLU A 184 -15.05 19.67 9.37
C GLU A 184 -16.51 19.32 9.69
N PHE A 185 -16.84 18.03 9.79
CA PHE A 185 -18.18 17.58 10.14
C PHE A 185 -18.57 18.00 11.56
N GLU A 186 -17.67 17.82 12.53
CA GLU A 186 -17.85 18.32 13.90
C GLU A 186 -18.04 19.84 13.93
N GLY A 187 -17.24 20.58 13.15
CA GLY A 187 -17.36 22.03 13.00
C GLY A 187 -18.73 22.45 12.45
N ARG A 188 -19.19 21.83 11.36
CA ARG A 188 -20.53 22.09 10.77
C ARG A 188 -21.65 21.77 11.75
N ASN A 189 -21.55 20.65 12.47
CA ASN A 189 -22.55 20.26 13.45
C ASN A 189 -22.59 21.26 14.63
N ALA A 190 -21.43 21.73 15.09
CA ALA A 190 -21.35 22.77 16.11
C ALA A 190 -21.93 24.11 15.64
N GLU A 191 -21.71 24.49 14.38
CA GLU A 191 -22.34 25.69 13.77
C GLU A 191 -23.85 25.54 13.67
N GLN A 192 -24.35 24.41 13.19
CA GLN A 192 -25.79 24.11 13.13
C GLN A 192 -26.43 24.12 14.52
N ALA A 193 -25.76 23.56 15.54
CA ALA A 193 -26.22 23.60 16.91
C ALA A 193 -26.32 25.05 17.42
N ARG A 194 -25.31 25.88 17.16
CA ARG A 194 -25.33 27.31 17.51
C ARG A 194 -26.43 28.08 16.78
N GLU A 195 -26.69 27.78 15.51
CA GLU A 195 -27.79 28.37 14.74
C GLU A 195 -29.16 27.95 15.29
N ALA A 196 -29.32 26.67 15.63
CA ALA A 196 -30.55 26.16 16.25
C ALA A 196 -30.79 26.80 17.63
N GLU A 197 -29.75 26.98 18.45
CA GLU A 197 -29.83 27.71 19.72
C GLU A 197 -30.25 29.17 19.50
N ARG A 198 -29.65 29.86 18.53
CA ARG A 198 -30.04 31.24 18.16
C ARG A 198 -31.49 31.33 17.70
N MET A 199 -31.93 30.37 16.89
CA MET A 199 -33.31 30.36 16.41
C MET A 199 -34.29 30.04 17.55
N THR A 200 -33.91 29.18 18.48
CA THR A 200 -34.71 28.91 19.68
C THR A 200 -34.87 30.19 20.53
N LEU A 201 -33.80 30.97 20.70
CA LEU A 201 -33.85 32.25 21.42
C LEU A 201 -34.74 33.27 20.69
N LEU A 202 -34.60 33.40 19.37
CA LEU A 202 -35.43 34.31 18.57
C LEU A 202 -36.92 33.92 18.58
N LEU A 203 -37.23 32.62 18.59
CA LEU A 203 -38.62 32.15 18.73
C LEU A 203 -39.17 32.51 20.11
N LEU A 204 -38.39 32.33 21.18
CA LEU A 204 -38.78 32.70 22.53
C LEU A 204 -39.02 34.22 22.66
N GLU A 205 -38.13 35.03 22.10
CA GLU A 205 -38.31 36.49 22.04
C GLU A 205 -39.57 36.86 21.25
N GLY A 206 -39.83 36.19 20.13
CA GLY A 206 -41.04 36.39 19.34
C GLY A 206 -42.32 35.98 20.08
N GLU A 207 -42.30 34.89 20.83
CA GLU A 207 -43.40 34.47 21.70
C GLU A 207 -43.66 35.49 22.80
N GLN A 208 -42.61 35.97 23.49
CA GLN A 208 -42.72 37.02 24.51
C GLN A 208 -43.31 38.31 23.93
N GLN A 209 -42.82 38.77 22.77
CA GLN A 209 -43.36 39.95 22.10
C GLN A 209 -44.83 39.76 21.71
N ARG A 210 -45.20 38.56 21.27
CA ARG A 210 -46.58 38.25 20.93
C ARG A 210 -47.47 38.26 22.18
N GLU A 211 -47.04 37.66 23.28
CA GLU A 211 -47.75 37.71 24.56
C GLU A 211 -47.92 39.15 25.05
N GLU A 212 -46.88 39.99 24.96
CA GLU A 212 -46.95 41.41 25.29
C GLU A 212 -47.98 42.16 24.43
N LEU A 213 -48.00 41.90 23.12
CA LEU A 213 -48.98 42.51 22.21
C LEU A 213 -50.40 42.02 22.48
N GLU A 214 -50.58 40.72 22.72
CA GLU A 214 -51.87 40.14 23.09
C GLU A 214 -52.39 40.74 24.42
N ALA A 215 -51.52 40.94 25.40
CA ALA A 215 -51.85 41.62 26.65
C ALA A 215 -52.25 43.09 26.43
N ARG A 216 -51.51 43.85 25.61
CA ARG A 216 -51.86 45.24 25.25
C ARG A 216 -53.20 45.33 24.52
N LEU A 217 -53.46 44.41 23.59
CA LEU A 217 -54.74 44.34 22.89
C LEU A 217 -55.90 43.98 23.83
N ALA A 218 -55.67 43.08 24.79
CA ALA A 218 -56.65 42.75 25.82
C ALA A 218 -56.96 43.96 26.72
N GLU A 219 -55.93 44.72 27.12
CA GLU A 219 -56.09 45.96 27.89
C GLU A 219 -56.90 47.01 27.11
N GLN A 220 -56.58 47.25 25.84
CA GLN A 220 -57.34 48.15 24.98
C GLN A 220 -58.80 47.72 24.81
N ARG A 221 -59.06 46.41 24.64
CA ARG A 221 -60.43 45.88 24.55
C ARG A 221 -61.19 46.09 25.85
N ALA A 222 -60.57 45.82 27.00
CA ALA A 222 -61.18 46.06 28.30
C ALA A 222 -61.48 47.55 28.53
N GLU A 223 -60.60 48.45 28.07
CA GLU A 223 -60.84 49.90 28.12
C GLU A 223 -61.98 50.32 27.20
N GLN A 224 -62.03 49.82 25.97
CA GLN A 224 -63.16 50.05 25.06
C GLN A 224 -64.49 49.52 25.62
N GLU A 225 -64.49 48.34 26.25
CA GLU A 225 -65.67 47.79 26.92
C GLU A 225 -66.12 48.67 28.08
N ARG A 226 -65.18 49.17 28.90
CA ARG A 226 -65.49 50.14 29.97
C ARG A 226 -66.08 51.43 29.41
N GLN A 227 -65.46 52.01 28.38
CA GLN A 227 -65.96 53.22 27.72
C GLN A 227 -67.36 53.00 27.13
N ARG A 228 -67.58 51.85 26.49
CA ARG A 228 -68.88 51.48 25.95
C ARG A 228 -69.92 51.32 27.06
N ALA A 229 -69.59 50.66 28.16
CA ALA A 229 -70.47 50.50 29.31
C ALA A 229 -70.80 51.86 29.97
N GLU A 230 -69.85 52.79 30.05
CA GLU A 230 -70.09 54.15 30.51
C GLU A 230 -71.04 54.91 29.59
N LEU A 231 -70.85 54.82 28.27
CA LEU A 231 -71.74 55.42 27.28
C LEU A 231 -73.15 54.83 27.35
N GLU A 232 -73.27 53.50 27.44
CA GLU A 232 -74.55 52.80 27.61
C GLU A 232 -75.24 53.23 28.92
N SER A 233 -74.51 53.39 30.02
CA SER A 233 -75.04 53.90 31.28
C SER A 233 -75.52 55.35 31.18
N ARG A 234 -74.77 56.23 30.51
CA ARG A 234 -75.20 57.61 30.24
C ARG A 234 -76.45 57.67 29.38
N LEU A 235 -76.50 56.88 28.30
CA LEU A 235 -77.67 56.80 27.42
C LEU A 235 -78.90 56.29 28.19
N ALA A 236 -78.73 55.27 29.04
CA ALA A 236 -79.80 54.76 29.89
C ALA A 236 -80.30 55.81 30.90
N ALA A 237 -79.40 56.59 31.51
CA ALA A 237 -79.77 57.69 32.40
C ALA A 237 -80.54 58.80 31.67
N GLU A 238 -80.14 59.12 30.43
CA GLU A 238 -80.80 60.11 29.59
C GLU A 238 -82.20 59.66 29.14
N LEU A 239 -82.35 58.39 28.74
CA LEU A 239 -83.64 57.76 28.46
C LEU A 239 -84.55 57.77 29.68
N ALA A 240 -84.04 57.40 30.86
CA ALA A 240 -84.82 57.43 32.11
C ALA A 240 -85.25 58.87 32.47
N ALA A 241 -84.42 59.88 32.19
CA ALA A 241 -84.78 61.29 32.37
C ALA A 241 -85.89 61.72 31.39
N GLN A 242 -85.82 61.30 30.12
CA GLN A 242 -86.87 61.54 29.15
C GLN A 242 -88.19 60.85 29.52
N GLU A 243 -88.13 59.61 30.03
CA GLU A 243 -89.31 58.89 30.51
C GLU A 243 -89.96 59.59 31.70
N ARG A 244 -89.17 60.09 32.66
CA ARG A 244 -89.68 60.92 33.77
C ARG A 244 -90.35 62.20 33.27
N GLN A 245 -89.73 62.89 32.31
CA GLN A 245 -90.33 64.08 31.69
C GLN A 245 -91.64 63.74 30.97
N ARG A 246 -91.70 62.64 30.22
CA ARG A 246 -92.94 62.15 29.60
C ARG A 246 -94.02 61.84 30.64
N ALA A 247 -93.67 61.14 31.72
CA ALA A 247 -94.59 60.83 32.80
C ALA A 247 -95.12 62.09 33.51
N GLU A 248 -94.27 63.10 33.72
CA GLU A 248 -94.71 64.41 34.23
C GLU A 248 -95.67 65.13 33.27
N PHE A 249 -95.39 65.08 31.97
CA PHE A 249 -96.28 65.64 30.94
C PHE A 249 -97.61 64.89 30.86
N GLU A 250 -97.60 63.56 30.92
CA GLU A 250 -98.81 62.73 30.97
C GLU A 250 -99.62 62.97 32.24
N GLY A 251 -98.95 63.12 33.39
CA GLY A 251 -99.59 63.49 34.65
C GLY A 251 -100.26 64.87 34.60
N LYS A 252 -99.61 65.87 33.98
CA LYS A 252 -100.22 67.19 33.74
C LYS A 252 -101.43 67.10 32.81
N LEU A 253 -101.33 66.33 31.73
CA LEU A 253 -102.42 66.13 30.77
C LEU A 253 -103.62 65.41 31.40
N SER A 254 -103.37 64.43 32.26
CA SER A 254 -104.39 63.73 33.05
C SER A 254 -105.13 64.68 33.98
N ALA A 255 -104.38 65.50 34.74
CA ALA A 255 -104.97 66.46 35.66
C ALA A 255 -105.85 67.51 34.94
N GLU A 256 -105.41 68.00 33.78
CA GLU A 256 -106.19 68.93 32.97
C GLU A 256 -107.47 68.28 32.37
N LYS A 257 -107.40 67.00 32.01
CA LYS A 257 -108.58 66.22 31.60
C LYS A 257 -109.58 66.03 32.74
N ASP A 258 -109.09 65.64 33.92
CA ASP A 258 -109.94 65.44 35.11
C ASP A 258 -110.62 66.76 35.53
N GLU A 259 -109.92 67.89 35.41
CA GLU A 259 -110.47 69.21 35.68
C GLU A 259 -111.56 69.61 34.68
N ARG A 260 -111.36 69.34 33.38
CA ARG A 260 -112.40 69.52 32.36
C ARG A 260 -113.61 68.60 32.56
N GLU A 261 -113.40 67.35 32.99
CA GLU A 261 -114.51 66.43 33.28
C GLU A 261 -115.31 66.89 34.49
N ARG A 262 -114.66 67.40 35.55
CA ARG A 262 -115.36 68.01 36.69
C ARG A 262 -116.18 69.23 36.28
N GLN A 263 -115.59 70.13 35.51
CA GLN A 263 -116.31 71.31 34.98
C GLN A 263 -117.50 70.91 34.10
N ARG A 264 -117.37 69.84 33.32
CA ARG A 264 -118.46 69.32 32.48
C ARG A 264 -119.57 68.69 33.32
N ALA A 265 -119.23 67.95 34.37
CA ALA A 265 -120.19 67.35 35.28
C ALA A 265 -120.98 68.40 36.07
N GLU A 266 -120.33 69.47 36.55
CA GLU A 266 -121.01 70.60 37.22
C GLU A 266 -121.99 71.32 36.29
N LEU A 267 -121.62 71.50 35.01
CA LEU A 267 -122.51 72.06 33.98
C LEU A 267 -123.70 71.15 33.67
N GLU A 268 -123.49 69.83 33.62
CA GLU A 268 -124.57 68.85 33.39
C GLU A 268 -125.55 68.80 34.58
N GLU A 269 -125.07 68.94 35.82
CA GLU A 269 -125.90 68.97 37.03
C GLU A 269 -126.74 70.25 37.15
N LEU A 270 -126.19 71.40 36.73
CA LEU A 270 -126.96 72.65 36.63
C LEU A 270 -128.03 72.57 35.54
N LEU A 271 -127.72 71.96 34.39
CA LEU A 271 -128.65 71.81 33.28
C LEU A 271 -129.82 70.86 33.62
N THR A 272 -129.57 69.77 34.34
CA THR A 272 -130.63 68.86 34.80
C THR A 272 -131.52 69.50 35.85
N ALA A 273 -130.97 70.26 36.79
CA ALA A 273 -131.77 71.02 37.77
C ALA A 273 -132.69 72.05 37.10
N GLU A 274 -132.24 72.70 36.03
CA GLU A 274 -133.02 73.70 35.29
C GLU A 274 -134.11 73.06 34.42
N LEU A 275 -133.84 71.88 33.84
CA LEU A 275 -134.84 71.07 33.13
C LEU A 275 -135.94 70.53 34.06
N GLU A 276 -135.60 70.04 35.25
CA GLU A 276 -136.59 69.59 36.24
C GLU A 276 -137.48 70.74 36.76
N ALA A 277 -136.93 71.95 36.88
CA ALA A 277 -137.70 73.13 37.24
C ALA A 277 -138.71 73.52 36.14
N GLN A 278 -138.31 73.41 34.86
CA GLN A 278 -139.22 73.64 33.73
C GLN A 278 -140.31 72.58 33.62
N GLU A 279 -140.01 71.31 33.90
CA GLU A 279 -141.02 70.25 33.89
C GLU A 279 -142.06 70.42 35.01
N ARG A 280 -141.64 70.84 36.21
CA ARG A 280 -142.58 71.17 37.30
C ARG A 280 -143.49 72.35 36.94
N GLN A 281 -142.95 73.38 36.28
CA GLN A 281 -143.76 74.50 35.80
C GLN A 281 -144.75 74.11 34.70
N ARG A 282 -144.37 73.20 33.79
CA ARG A 282 -145.27 72.63 32.76
C ARG A 282 -146.39 71.80 33.38
N ALA A 283 -146.07 70.94 34.35
CA ALA A 283 -147.06 70.11 35.03
C ALA A 283 -148.10 70.92 35.81
N GLU A 284 -147.70 72.03 36.46
CA GLU A 284 -148.63 72.96 37.10
C GLU A 284 -149.53 73.69 36.09
N PHE A 285 -149.01 74.03 34.91
CA PHE A 285 -149.78 74.66 33.84
C PHE A 285 -150.80 73.70 33.22
N GLU A 286 -150.42 72.44 32.98
CA GLU A 286 -151.32 71.41 32.46
C GLU A 286 -152.43 71.05 33.47
N SER A 287 -152.12 71.03 34.76
CA SER A 287 -153.13 70.83 35.81
C SER A 287 -154.16 71.96 35.88
N LYS A 288 -153.74 73.22 35.68
CA LYS A 288 -154.66 74.37 35.61
C LYS A 288 -155.51 74.36 34.36
N LEU A 289 -154.93 74.01 33.20
CA LEU A 289 -155.65 73.91 31.94
C LEU A 289 -156.72 72.80 31.96
N ALA A 290 -156.42 71.66 32.59
CA ALA A 290 -157.37 70.55 32.74
C ALA A 290 -158.54 70.89 33.69
N ALA A 291 -158.30 71.69 34.73
CA ALA A 291 -159.36 72.17 35.62
C ALA A 291 -160.31 73.16 34.92
N GLU A 292 -159.76 74.05 34.09
CA GLU A 292 -160.51 75.06 33.35
C GLU A 292 -161.34 74.45 32.20
N GLN A 293 -160.82 73.40 31.55
CA GLN A 293 -161.55 72.63 30.53
C GLN A 293 -162.72 71.82 31.14
N ALA A 294 -162.54 71.23 32.33
CA ALA A 294 -163.61 70.52 33.02
C ALA A 294 -164.73 71.45 33.51
N GLU A 295 -164.42 72.72 33.82
CA GLU A 295 -165.40 73.72 34.21
C GLU A 295 -166.19 74.25 33.01
N GLN A 296 -165.53 74.44 31.85
CA GLN A 296 -166.22 74.80 30.61
C GLN A 296 -167.15 73.70 30.10
N GLU A 297 -166.78 72.42 30.21
CA GLU A 297 -167.66 71.30 29.84
C GLU A 297 -168.90 71.22 30.73
N ARG A 298 -168.78 71.50 32.03
CA ARG A 298 -169.94 71.59 32.94
C ARG A 298 -170.88 72.73 32.59
N GLN A 299 -170.34 73.91 32.25
CA GLN A 299 -171.15 75.06 31.83
C GLN A 299 -171.85 74.83 30.48
N ARG A 300 -171.20 74.09 29.57
CA ARG A 300 -171.78 73.74 28.26
C ARG A 300 -172.91 72.71 28.39
N ALA A 301 -172.76 71.72 29.27
CA ALA A 301 -173.80 70.73 29.56
C ALA A 301 -175.04 71.36 30.24
N GLU A 302 -174.86 72.35 31.12
CA GLU A 302 -175.98 73.11 31.71
C GLU A 302 -176.74 73.98 30.69
N LEU A 303 -176.03 74.55 29.71
CA LEU A 303 -176.64 75.34 28.63
C LEU A 303 -177.42 74.47 27.65
N GLU A 304 -176.92 73.27 27.32
CA GLU A 304 -177.64 72.31 26.48
C GLU A 304 -178.90 71.77 27.18
N SER A 305 -178.85 71.52 28.49
CA SER A 305 -180.04 71.16 29.28
C SER A 305 -181.11 72.27 29.28
N ARG A 306 -180.72 73.55 29.32
CA ARG A 306 -181.64 74.69 29.23
C ARG A 306 -182.20 74.93 27.83
N LEU A 307 -181.48 74.56 26.78
CA LEU A 307 -181.95 74.66 25.40
C LEU A 307 -182.96 73.55 25.05
N ALA A 308 -182.77 72.35 25.60
CA ALA A 308 -183.74 71.25 25.48
C ALA A 308 -185.09 71.60 26.15
N ALA A 309 -185.08 72.29 27.29
CA ALA A 309 -186.31 72.70 27.98
C ALA A 309 -187.10 73.80 27.24
N LYS A 310 -186.43 74.70 26.50
CA LYS A 310 -187.11 75.79 25.76
C LYS A 310 -187.70 75.37 24.41
N LEU A 311 -187.20 74.31 23.80
CA LEU A 311 -187.74 73.80 22.54
C LEU A 311 -189.01 72.96 22.75
N GLU A 312 -189.15 72.27 23.88
CA GLU A 312 -190.42 71.62 24.26
C GLU A 312 -191.55 72.62 24.59
N GLU A 313 -191.20 73.83 25.02
CA GLU A 313 -192.17 74.90 25.33
C GLU A 313 -192.68 75.58 24.03
N HIS A 314 -191.78 75.80 23.05
CA HIS A 314 -192.13 76.52 21.83
C HIS A 314 -192.92 75.70 20.79
N GLU A 315 -192.80 74.37 20.79
CA GLU A 315 -193.63 73.51 19.92
C GLU A 315 -195.03 73.26 20.50
N ARG A 316 -195.19 73.28 21.84
CA ARG A 316 -196.51 73.26 22.47
C ARG A 316 -197.33 74.52 22.16
N GLU A 317 -196.69 75.68 22.05
CA GLU A 317 -197.39 76.93 21.69
C GLU A 317 -197.73 77.03 20.19
N ARG A 318 -196.97 76.35 19.31
CA ARG A 318 -197.29 76.33 17.88
C ARG A 318 -198.45 75.40 17.53
N ALA A 319 -198.76 74.44 18.41
CA ALA A 319 -199.97 73.62 18.33
C ALA A 319 -201.27 74.40 18.62
N GLU A 320 -201.21 75.61 19.20
CA GLU A 320 -202.41 76.40 19.52
C GLU A 320 -202.73 77.50 18.48
N PHE A 321 -201.75 78.00 17.72
CA PHE A 321 -201.95 79.19 16.86
C PHE A 321 -202.47 78.93 15.44
N GLU A 322 -202.30 77.74 14.87
CA GLU A 322 -202.91 77.37 13.57
C GLU A 322 -204.24 76.61 13.70
N SER A 323 -204.91 76.76 14.86
CA SER A 323 -206.34 76.45 15.02
C SER A 323 -207.26 77.64 14.70
N LYS A 324 -206.74 78.80 14.24
CA LYS A 324 -207.53 80.06 14.18
C LYS A 324 -207.40 80.96 12.94
N LEU A 325 -206.87 80.52 11.80
CA LEU A 325 -207.17 81.20 10.52
C LEU A 325 -207.29 80.24 9.34
N SER A 326 -208.57 79.87 9.10
CA SER A 326 -209.22 79.26 7.92
C SER A 326 -209.01 77.80 7.61
#